data_AF-A0A942GGZ9-F1
#
_entry.id   AF-A0A942GGZ9-F1
#
_cell.length_a   1.000
_cell.length_b   1.000
_cell.length_c   1.000
_cell.angle_alpha   90.00
_cell.angle_beta   90.00
_cell.angle_gamma   90.00
#
_symmetry.space_group_name_H-M   'P 1'
#
loop_
_entity.id
_entity.type
_entity.pdbx_description
1 polymer ?
#
loop_
_entity_poly.entity_id
_entity_poly.type
_entity_poly.pdbx_seq_one_letter_code
_entity_poly.pdbx_strand_id
1 'polypeptide(L)'
;MSENYEFIIDLTSVEEPIILEVPSAEPITLEMISGDVIINSDKYIEKSVINAKGDLIVGNVDAQPARMPIGSPEYFLVVDPSQDRGHRYTNIMDGGTF
;
A
#
# COMPACT_ATOMS: atom_id res chain seq x y z
N MET A 1 -21.12 35.61 -3.25
CA MET A 1 -21.54 34.55 -2.33
C MET A 1 -21.37 33.25 -3.09
N SER A 2 -20.47 32.36 -2.70
CA SER A 2 -20.46 31.02 -3.29
C SER A 2 -21.60 30.23 -2.67
N GLU A 3 -22.46 29.64 -3.50
CA GLU A 3 -23.50 28.74 -3.04
C GLU A 3 -22.88 27.34 -2.88
N ASN A 4 -23.03 26.74 -1.71
CA ASN A 4 -22.61 25.37 -1.48
C ASN A 4 -23.77 24.46 -1.92
N TYR A 5 -23.48 23.51 -2.80
CA TYR A 5 -24.43 22.50 -3.26
C TYR A 5 -24.21 21.21 -2.48
N GLU A 6 -25.28 20.66 -1.88
CA GLU A 6 -25.28 19.37 -1.20
C GLU A 6 -25.99 18.34 -2.10
N PHE A 7 -25.34 17.20 -2.35
CA PHE A 7 -25.89 16.11 -3.16
C PHE A 7 -25.95 14.84 -2.31
N ILE A 8 -27.14 14.23 -2.20
CA ILE A 8 -27.33 12.91 -1.59
C ILE A 8 -27.42 11.89 -2.73
N ILE A 9 -26.53 10.89 -2.72
CA ILE A 9 -26.48 9.83 -3.71
C ILE A 9 -26.87 8.52 -3.03
N ASP A 10 -27.97 7.91 -3.46
CA ASP A 10 -28.39 6.58 -2.99
C ASP A 10 -27.67 5.49 -3.81
N LEU A 11 -26.84 4.70 -3.14
CA LEU A 11 -26.02 3.63 -3.74
C LEU A 11 -26.65 2.24 -3.63
N THR A 12 -27.87 2.12 -3.07
CA THR A 12 -28.46 0.80 -2.75
C THR A 12 -29.01 0.03 -3.95
N SER A 13 -29.07 0.64 -5.14
CA SER A 13 -29.63 0.04 -6.36
C SER A 13 -28.83 0.35 -7.64
N VAL A 14 -27.57 0.76 -7.48
CA VAL A 14 -26.76 1.23 -8.61
C VAL A 14 -26.00 0.06 -9.24
N GLU A 15 -26.29 -0.24 -10.51
CA GLU A 15 -25.61 -1.29 -11.30
C GLU A 15 -24.45 -0.75 -12.17
N GLU A 16 -24.26 0.58 -12.22
CA GLU A 16 -23.23 1.25 -13.04
C GLU A 16 -22.37 2.25 -12.23
N PRO A 17 -21.10 2.51 -12.63
CA PRO A 17 -20.23 3.43 -11.89
C PRO A 17 -20.73 4.88 -11.93
N ILE A 18 -20.65 5.57 -10.78
CA ILE A 18 -20.98 7.00 -10.68
C ILE A 18 -19.75 7.84 -11.06
N ILE A 19 -19.91 8.71 -12.04
CA ILE A 19 -18.88 9.65 -12.50
C ILE A 19 -19.15 11.01 -11.86
N LEU A 20 -18.21 11.50 -11.05
CA LEU A 20 -18.23 12.86 -10.51
C LEU A 20 -17.33 13.76 -11.38
N GLU A 21 -17.94 14.53 -12.28
CA GLU A 21 -17.23 15.52 -13.07
C GLU A 21 -17.03 16.80 -12.26
N VAL A 22 -15.78 17.20 -12.06
CA VAL A 22 -15.45 18.41 -11.31
C VAL A 22 -14.91 19.49 -12.25
N PRO A 23 -15.51 20.70 -12.25
CA PRO A 23 -15.02 21.81 -13.06
C PRO A 23 -13.64 22.23 -12.54
N SER A 24 -12.63 22.08 -13.38
CA SER A 24 -11.22 22.13 -13.00
C SER A 24 -10.81 23.46 -12.35
N ALA A 25 -10.29 23.40 -11.12
CA ALA A 25 -9.28 24.34 -10.58
C ALA A 25 -8.71 23.90 -9.22
N GLU A 26 -9.40 23.02 -8.47
CA GLU A 26 -9.00 22.67 -7.10
C GLU A 26 -9.01 21.16 -6.84
N PRO A 27 -8.14 20.66 -5.93
CA PRO A 27 -8.15 19.26 -5.53
C PRO A 27 -9.46 18.91 -4.82
N ILE A 28 -10.03 17.76 -5.18
CA ILE A 28 -11.23 17.23 -4.52
C ILE A 28 -10.80 16.50 -3.24
N THR A 29 -11.36 16.90 -2.10
CA THR A 29 -11.29 16.13 -0.86
C THR A 29 -12.56 15.29 -0.71
N LEU A 30 -12.43 13.97 -0.76
CA LEU A 30 -13.48 13.03 -0.39
C LEU A 30 -13.28 12.61 1.07
N GLU A 31 -14.22 12.96 1.94
CA GLU A 31 -14.23 12.52 3.34
C GLU A 31 -15.31 11.45 3.52
N MET A 32 -14.91 10.26 3.97
CA MET A 32 -15.85 9.19 4.33
C MET A 32 -16.03 9.17 5.84
N ILE A 33 -17.27 9.34 6.31
CA ILE A 33 -17.63 9.27 7.74
C ILE A 33 -17.55 7.82 8.25
N SER A 34 -17.67 6.84 7.35
CA SER A 34 -17.54 5.40 7.63
C SER A 34 -17.20 4.63 6.35
N GLY A 35 -16.37 3.58 6.46
CA GLY A 35 -15.94 2.75 5.33
C GLY A 35 -14.58 3.14 4.74
N ASP A 36 -14.14 2.39 3.73
CA ASP A 36 -12.86 2.60 3.04
C ASP A 36 -13.08 3.25 1.67
N VAL A 37 -12.24 4.23 1.32
CA VAL A 37 -12.10 4.69 -0.07
C VAL A 37 -11.22 3.68 -0.78
N ILE A 38 -11.81 2.80 -1.59
CA ILE A 38 -11.04 1.87 -2.43
C ILE A 38 -10.62 2.60 -3.70
N ILE A 39 -9.38 3.08 -3.73
CA ILE A 39 -8.74 3.54 -4.97
C ILE A 39 -8.06 2.31 -5.58
N ASN A 40 -8.77 1.59 -6.45
CA ASN A 40 -8.20 0.48 -7.22
C ASN A 40 -7.15 0.99 -8.20
N SER A 41 -5.95 1.24 -7.71
CA SER A 41 -4.82 1.75 -8.47
C SER A 41 -3.56 1.01 -8.04
N ASP A 42 -2.87 0.42 -9.01
CA ASP A 42 -1.59 -0.30 -8.84
C ASP A 42 -0.44 0.62 -8.33
N LYS A 43 -0.74 1.89 -8.05
CA LYS A 43 0.22 2.89 -7.59
C LYS A 43 0.39 2.93 -6.07
N TYR A 44 -0.45 2.23 -5.30
CA TYR A 44 -0.44 2.32 -3.85
C TYR A 44 -0.11 0.98 -3.18
N ILE A 45 0.61 1.05 -2.06
CA ILE A 45 0.83 -0.09 -1.16
C ILE A 45 -0.09 0.11 0.04
N GLU A 46 -0.95 -0.87 0.30
CA GLU A 46 -1.88 -0.79 1.43
C GLU A 46 -1.13 -0.73 2.76
N LYS A 47 -1.55 0.18 3.66
CA LYS A 47 -0.99 0.28 5.02
C LYS A 47 -1.16 -1.01 5.82
N SER A 48 -2.22 -1.78 5.53
CA SER A 48 -2.52 -3.08 6.12
C SER A 48 -1.36 -4.08 6.02
N VAL A 49 -0.48 -3.92 5.01
CA VAL A 49 0.70 -4.77 4.82
C VAL A 49 1.71 -4.61 5.96
N ILE A 50 1.76 -3.46 6.65
CA ILE A 50 2.66 -3.23 7.80
C ILE A 50 1.96 -3.66 9.08
N ASN A 51 2.54 -4.62 9.81
CA ASN A 51 1.94 -5.22 11.00
C ASN A 51 2.71 -4.90 12.29
N ALA A 52 4.03 -4.70 12.22
CA ALA A 52 4.88 -4.47 13.38
C ALA A 52 5.97 -3.42 13.12
N LYS A 53 6.55 -2.91 14.21
CA LYS A 53 7.72 -2.04 14.13
C LYS A 53 8.85 -2.76 13.40
N GLY A 54 9.46 -2.07 12.44
CA GLY A 54 10.64 -2.54 11.73
C GLY A 54 10.35 -3.47 10.56
N ASP A 55 9.08 -3.65 10.20
CA ASP A 55 8.73 -4.31 8.94
C ASP A 55 9.29 -3.51 7.74
N LEU A 56 9.76 -4.24 6.74
CA LEU A 56 10.15 -3.70 5.43
C LEU A 56 9.12 -4.12 4.39
N ILE A 57 8.94 -3.29 3.36
CA ILE A 57 8.14 -3.64 2.19
C ILE A 57 9.07 -4.02 1.05
N VAL A 58 8.83 -5.20 0.47
CA VAL A 58 9.68 -5.80 -0.56
C VAL A 58 8.83 -6.30 -1.72
N GLY A 59 9.34 -6.21 -2.94
CA GLY A 59 8.73 -6.77 -4.15
C GLY A 59 9.26 -8.16 -4.47
N ASN A 60 8.48 -8.95 -5.21
CA ASN A 60 8.97 -10.14 -5.93
C ASN A 60 9.26 -9.77 -7.40
N VAL A 61 9.45 -10.78 -8.25
CA VAL A 61 9.68 -10.60 -9.70
C VAL A 61 8.55 -9.85 -10.42
N ASP A 62 7.31 -9.98 -9.93
CA ASP A 62 6.11 -9.32 -10.48
C ASP A 62 5.82 -7.97 -9.81
N ALA A 63 6.78 -7.42 -9.05
CA ALA A 63 6.62 -6.20 -8.25
C ALA A 63 5.47 -6.26 -7.22
N GLN A 64 5.05 -7.46 -6.79
CA GLN A 64 4.01 -7.60 -5.78
C GLN A 64 4.56 -7.27 -4.37
N PRO A 65 4.03 -6.21 -3.72
CA PRO A 65 4.50 -5.81 -2.41
C PRO A 65 4.10 -6.85 -1.36
N ALA A 66 5.03 -7.20 -0.48
CA ALA A 66 4.71 -7.94 0.73
C ALA A 66 5.54 -7.47 1.91
N ARG A 67 5.04 -7.83 3.08
CA ARG A 67 5.68 -7.60 4.37
C ARG A 67 6.88 -8.53 4.55
N MET A 68 8.02 -7.95 4.87
CA MET A 68 9.16 -8.64 5.44
C MET A 68 9.31 -8.23 6.92
N PRO A 69 9.08 -9.13 7.88
CA PRO A 69 9.30 -8.81 9.29
C PRO A 69 10.77 -8.54 9.57
N ILE A 70 11.07 -7.68 10.56
CA ILE A 70 12.45 -7.30 10.96
C ILE A 70 13.39 -8.48 11.28
N GLY A 71 12.83 -9.68 11.51
CA GLY A 71 13.58 -10.88 11.83
C GLY A 71 13.95 -10.96 13.32
N SER A 72 14.96 -11.77 13.61
CA SER A 72 15.50 -11.98 14.96
C SER A 72 16.73 -11.11 15.21
N PRO A 73 17.08 -10.83 16.48
CA PRO A 73 18.34 -10.19 16.82
C PRO A 73 19.54 -10.93 16.21
N GLU A 74 20.63 -10.20 15.94
CA GLU A 74 21.88 -10.74 15.40
C GLU A 74 21.82 -11.30 13.97
N TYR A 75 20.70 -11.09 13.27
CA TYR A 75 20.58 -11.29 11.83
C TYR A 75 20.71 -9.96 11.09
N PHE A 76 21.34 -10.00 9.91
CA PHE A 76 21.44 -8.88 9.00
C PHE A 76 20.91 -9.24 7.62
N LEU A 77 20.46 -8.21 6.91
CA LEU A 77 19.92 -8.34 5.56
C LEU A 77 21.06 -8.38 4.55
N VAL A 78 21.07 -9.40 3.70
CA VAL A 78 22.02 -9.52 2.59
C VAL A 78 21.25 -9.61 1.28
N VAL A 79 21.77 -8.93 0.26
CA VAL A 79 21.27 -9.04 -1.11
C VAL A 79 21.57 -10.45 -1.62
N ASP A 80 20.53 -11.16 -2.02
CA ASP A 80 20.63 -12.50 -2.60
C ASP A 80 19.61 -12.63 -3.74
N PRO A 81 20.03 -12.40 -5.00
CA PRO A 81 19.13 -12.43 -6.15
C PRO A 81 18.59 -13.83 -6.47
N SER A 82 19.08 -14.89 -5.80
CA SER A 82 18.52 -16.23 -5.94
C SER A 82 17.21 -16.44 -5.15
N GLN A 83 16.92 -15.56 -4.20
CA GLN A 83 15.68 -15.58 -3.42
C GLN A 83 14.55 -14.89 -4.19
N ASP A 84 13.31 -15.34 -4.00
CA ASP A 84 12.09 -14.78 -4.62
C ASP A 84 11.99 -13.24 -4.50
N ARG A 85 12.51 -12.70 -3.40
CA ARG A 85 12.45 -11.27 -3.07
C ARG A 85 13.82 -10.58 -3.05
N GLY A 86 14.85 -11.25 -3.57
CA GLY A 86 16.19 -10.69 -3.76
C GLY A 86 17.01 -10.47 -2.48
N HIS A 87 16.59 -11.04 -1.35
CA HIS A 87 17.26 -10.87 -0.06
C HIS A 87 17.10 -12.08 0.85
N ARG A 88 17.99 -12.20 1.82
CA ARG A 88 17.87 -13.15 2.94
C ARG A 88 18.40 -12.57 4.24
N TYR A 89 17.95 -13.13 5.35
CA TYR A 89 18.60 -12.94 6.65
C TYR A 89 19.75 -13.93 6.81
N THR A 90 20.89 -13.42 7.27
CA THR A 90 22.00 -14.27 7.70
C THR A 90 22.51 -13.80 9.05
N ASN A 91 23.11 -14.71 9.81
CA ASN A 91 23.71 -14.38 11.10
C ASN A 91 25.22 -14.10 10.93
N ILE A 92 25.80 -13.46 11.95
CA ILE A 92 27.24 -13.13 11.95
C ILE A 92 28.11 -14.41 11.94
N MET A 93 27.57 -15.53 12.41
CA MET A 93 28.30 -16.79 12.58
C MET A 93 28.43 -17.62 11.30
N ASP A 94 27.64 -17.35 10.25
CA ASP A 94 27.72 -18.08 8.96
C ASP A 94 28.86 -17.57 8.05
N GLY A 95 29.72 -16.67 8.57
CA GLY A 95 31.02 -16.38 7.98
C GLY A 95 30.99 -15.67 6.63
N GLY A 96 30.00 -14.77 6.44
CA GLY A 96 29.79 -13.90 5.27
C GLY A 96 30.92 -13.88 4.25
N THR A 97 30.90 -14.87 3.34
CA THR A 97 31.77 -14.85 2.17
C THR A 97 31.01 -14.05 1.12
N PHE A 98 31.37 -12.76 1.00
CA PHE A 98 30.90 -11.89 -0.07
C PHE A 98 31.54 -12.27 -1.40
#